data_AF-A0A7V9V7E6-F1
#
_entry.id   AF-A0A7V9V7E6-F1
#
_cell.length_a   1.000
_cell.length_b   1.000
_cell.length_c   1.000
_cell.angle_alpha   90.00
_cell.angle_beta   90.00
_cell.angle_gamma   90.00
#
_symmetry.space_group_name_H-M   'P 1'
#
loop_
_entity.id
_entity.type
_entity.pdbx_description
1 polymer ?
#
loop_
_entity_poly.entity_id
_entity_poly.type
_entity_poly.pdbx_seq_one_letter_code
_entity_poly.pdbx_strand_id
1 'polypeptide(L)'
;MAEFNSWMALHSAMQRDGEAKSVNRATVRRVASFARPHRRTIVSFLLLATVSAVLGVATPVLAGRAVNAIVEGRATSTVVGLAVLIAAIALVEAAVGLAERLQSSRLGESLI
;
A
#
# COMPACT_ATOMS: atom_id res chain seq x y z
N MET A 1 -33.93 42.06 -13.02
CA MET A 1 -34.67 40.77 -12.95
C MET A 1 -33.98 39.61 -13.69
N ALA A 2 -32.90 39.82 -14.47
CA ALA A 2 -32.18 38.71 -15.12
C ALA A 2 -31.29 37.90 -14.16
N GLU A 3 -30.66 38.55 -13.18
CA GLU A 3 -29.70 37.88 -12.27
C GLU A 3 -30.34 36.86 -11.31
N PHE A 4 -31.58 37.11 -10.88
CA PHE A 4 -32.32 36.19 -10.03
C PHE A 4 -32.61 34.86 -10.74
N ASN A 5 -32.82 34.93 -12.06
CA ASN A 5 -33.13 33.75 -12.88
C ASN A 5 -31.87 32.91 -13.16
N SER A 6 -30.71 33.55 -13.34
CA SER A 6 -29.43 32.84 -13.48
C SER A 6 -28.99 32.18 -12.18
N TRP A 7 -29.21 32.83 -11.03
CA TRP A 7 -28.91 32.26 -9.72
C TRP A 7 -29.77 31.02 -9.44
N MET A 8 -31.06 31.06 -9.76
CA MET A 8 -31.99 29.94 -9.57
C MET A 8 -31.72 28.78 -10.56
N ALA A 9 -31.29 29.10 -11.78
CA ALA A 9 -30.84 28.11 -12.75
C ALA A 9 -29.55 27.40 -12.30
N LEU A 10 -28.58 28.13 -11.76
CA LEU A 10 -27.35 27.56 -11.20
C LEU A 10 -27.61 26.74 -9.93
N HIS A 11 -28.48 27.23 -9.04
CA HIS A 11 -28.83 26.53 -7.81
C HIS A 11 -29.58 25.22 -8.09
N SER A 12 -30.52 25.23 -9.04
CA SER A 12 -31.25 24.03 -9.44
C SER A 12 -30.39 23.02 -10.21
N ALA A 13 -29.36 23.47 -10.94
CA ALA A 13 -28.38 22.57 -11.56
C ALA A 13 -27.51 21.87 -10.50
N MET A 14 -27.08 22.58 -9.45
CA MET A 14 -26.31 21.98 -8.34
C MET A 14 -27.15 21.03 -7.48
N GLN A 15 -28.45 21.28 -7.29
CA GLN A 15 -29.35 20.38 -6.55
C GLN A 15 -29.76 19.13 -7.32
N ARG A 16 -29.56 19.09 -8.64
CA ARG A 16 -29.81 17.90 -9.47
C ARG A 16 -28.71 16.83 -9.39
N ASP A 17 -27.57 17.14 -8.78
CA ASP A 17 -26.49 16.18 -8.53
C ASP A 17 -26.68 15.37 -7.23
N GLY A 18 -27.80 15.59 -6.51
CA GLY A 18 -28.17 14.84 -5.29
C GLY A 18 -28.74 13.45 -5.53
N GLU A 19 -29.08 13.07 -6.77
CA GLU A 19 -29.36 11.67 -7.08
C GLU A 19 -28.03 10.94 -7.18
N ALA A 20 -27.76 10.04 -6.24
CA ALA A 20 -26.64 9.12 -6.27
C ALA A 20 -26.68 8.29 -7.57
N LYS A 21 -26.15 8.86 -8.66
CA LYS A 21 -25.98 8.18 -9.94
C LYS A 21 -25.03 7.03 -9.68
N SER A 22 -25.62 5.84 -9.55
CA SER A 22 -24.90 4.58 -9.50
C SER A 22 -23.79 4.64 -10.54
N VAL A 23 -22.55 4.50 -10.07
CA VAL A 23 -21.38 4.72 -10.92
C VAL A 23 -21.50 3.80 -12.12
N ASN A 24 -21.75 4.39 -13.30
CA ASN A 24 -22.00 3.61 -14.50
C ASN A 24 -20.76 2.75 -14.76
N ARG A 25 -20.92 1.42 -14.77
CA ARG A 25 -19.82 0.47 -15.01
C ARG A 25 -19.02 0.81 -16.28
N ALA A 26 -19.66 1.43 -17.27
CA ALA A 26 -19.00 1.93 -18.48
C ALA A 26 -17.95 3.01 -18.19
N THR A 27 -18.24 3.93 -17.27
CA THR A 27 -17.32 4.99 -16.82
C THR A 27 -16.16 4.39 -16.05
N VAL A 28 -16.43 3.48 -15.10
CA VAL A 28 -15.38 2.77 -14.35
C VAL A 28 -14.45 2.01 -15.29
N ARG A 29 -15.00 1.31 -16.30
CA ARG A 29 -14.23 0.57 -17.29
C ARG A 29 -13.38 1.49 -18.18
N ARG A 30 -13.87 2.69 -18.52
CA ARG A 30 -13.09 3.72 -19.24
C ARG A 30 -11.94 4.24 -18.39
N VAL A 31 -12.17 4.62 -17.14
CA VAL A 31 -11.12 5.07 -16.21
C VAL A 31 -10.09 3.95 -15.95
N ALA A 32 -10.54 2.72 -15.76
CA ALA A 32 -9.68 1.55 -15.59
C ALA A 32 -8.85 1.21 -16.85
N SER A 33 -9.30 1.65 -18.04
CA SER A 33 -8.56 1.54 -19.30
C SER A 33 -7.52 2.66 -19.47
N PHE A 34 -7.76 3.85 -18.90
CA PHE A 34 -6.77 4.92 -18.83
C PHE A 34 -5.66 4.61 -17.80
N ALA A 35 -5.99 3.93 -16.70
CA ALA A 35 -5.00 3.46 -15.73
C ALA A 35 -4.16 2.26 -16.22
N ARG A 36 -4.55 1.65 -17.35
CA ARG A 36 -3.98 0.40 -17.89
C ARG A 36 -2.47 0.47 -18.18
N PRO A 37 -1.88 1.58 -18.68
CA PRO A 37 -0.43 1.70 -18.88
C PRO A 37 0.37 1.68 -17.57
N HIS A 38 -0.21 2.17 -16.46
CA HIS A 38 0.46 2.26 -15.15
C HIS A 38 0.19 1.06 -14.24
N ARG A 39 -0.56 0.05 -14.72
CA ARG A 39 -0.88 -1.15 -13.93
C ARG A 39 0.34 -1.90 -13.43
N ARG A 40 1.44 -1.91 -14.20
CA ARG A 40 2.68 -2.56 -13.78
C ARG A 40 3.27 -1.90 -12.53
N THR A 41 3.33 -0.56 -12.52
CA THR A 41 3.81 0.22 -11.37
C THR A 41 2.87 0.10 -10.17
N ILE A 42 1.56 0.12 -10.39
CA ILE A 42 0.58 -0.03 -9.32
C ILE A 42 0.65 -1.43 -8.71
N VAL A 43 0.76 -2.48 -9.53
CA VAL A 43 0.89 -3.86 -9.06
C VAL A 43 2.21 -4.08 -8.34
N SER A 44 3.33 -3.56 -8.86
CA SER A 44 4.63 -3.68 -8.17
C SER A 44 4.62 -2.94 -6.84
N PHE A 45 4.03 -1.73 -6.79
CA PHE A 45 3.87 -0.99 -5.55
C PHE A 45 2.98 -1.73 -4.56
N LEU A 46 1.83 -2.25 -5.01
CA LEU A 46 0.92 -3.01 -4.15
C LEU A 46 1.55 -4.30 -3.62
N LEU A 47 2.31 -5.02 -4.45
CA LEU A 47 3.06 -6.19 -4.02
C LEU A 47 4.12 -5.82 -2.99
N LEU A 48 4.89 -4.76 -3.23
CA LEU A 48 5.91 -4.29 -2.29
C LEU A 48 5.29 -3.88 -0.95
N ALA A 49 4.19 -3.12 -0.99
CA ALA A 49 3.44 -2.71 0.18
C ALA A 49 2.87 -3.91 0.95
N THR A 50 2.33 -4.91 0.23
CA THR A 50 1.82 -6.15 0.84
C THR A 50 2.95 -6.92 1.52
N VAL A 51 4.08 -7.09 0.84
CA VAL A 51 5.26 -7.75 1.41
C VAL A 51 5.75 -7.01 2.64
N SER A 52 5.90 -5.68 2.57
CA SER A 52 6.31 -4.86 3.71
C SER A 52 5.35 -4.99 4.89
N ALA A 53 4.04 -4.98 4.66
CA ALA A 53 3.04 -5.21 5.70
C ALA A 53 3.18 -6.61 6.33
N VAL A 54 3.40 -7.65 5.51
CA VAL A 54 3.64 -9.01 5.98
C VAL A 54 4.91 -9.10 6.81
N LEU A 55 6.02 -8.50 6.36
CA LEU A 55 7.28 -8.48 7.11
C LEU A 55 7.12 -7.78 8.46
N GLY A 56 6.41 -6.65 8.48
CA GLY A 56 6.15 -5.89 9.72
C GLY A 56 5.39 -6.68 10.79
N VAL A 57 4.45 -7.56 10.39
CA VAL A 57 3.73 -8.44 11.33
C VAL A 57 4.43 -9.78 11.56
N ALA A 58 5.31 -10.22 10.65
CA ALA A 58 5.99 -11.50 10.77
C ALA A 58 6.92 -11.55 11.98
N THR A 59 7.65 -10.47 12.25
CA THR A 59 8.61 -10.38 13.38
C THR A 59 7.96 -10.66 14.74
N PRO A 60 6.88 -9.96 15.18
CA PRO A 60 6.26 -10.25 16.46
C PRO A 60 5.60 -11.64 16.51
N VAL A 61 5.05 -12.14 15.40
CA VAL A 61 4.46 -13.49 15.33
C VAL A 61 5.53 -14.58 15.47
N LEU A 62 6.65 -14.44 14.77
CA LEU A 62 7.75 -15.40 14.83
C LEU A 62 8.44 -15.36 16.20
N ALA A 63 8.60 -14.18 16.80
CA ALA A 63 9.08 -14.03 18.17
C ALA A 63 8.17 -14.78 19.15
N GLY A 64 6.85 -14.60 19.05
CA GLY A 64 5.88 -15.35 19.87
C GLY A 64 5.98 -16.87 19.67
N ARG A 65 6.13 -17.34 18.43
CA ARG A 65 6.33 -18.76 18.13
C ARG A 65 7.63 -19.32 18.72
N ALA A 66 8.71 -18.53 18.71
CA ALA A 66 9.99 -18.91 19.29
C ALA A 66 9.88 -19.03 20.81
N VAL A 67 9.25 -18.06 21.47
CA VAL A 67 8.97 -18.11 22.91
C VAL A 67 8.12 -19.33 23.25
N ASN A 68 7.03 -19.58 22.52
CA ASN A 68 6.19 -20.76 22.74
C ASN A 68 6.98 -22.06 22.56
N ALA A 69 7.84 -22.15 21.54
CA ALA A 69 8.68 -23.32 21.34
C ALA A 69 9.68 -23.54 22.48
N ILE A 70 10.22 -22.46 23.07
CA ILE A 70 11.11 -22.53 24.23
C ILE A 70 10.34 -22.99 25.48
N VAL A 71 9.18 -22.39 25.74
CA VAL A 71 8.35 -22.69 26.93
C VAL A 71 7.77 -24.10 26.88
N GLU A 72 7.31 -24.55 25.72
CA GLU A 72 6.77 -25.91 25.51
C GLU A 72 7.87 -26.98 25.43
N GLY A 73 9.15 -26.61 25.52
CA GLY A 73 10.27 -27.55 25.43
C GLY A 73 10.40 -28.25 24.07
N ARG A 74 9.99 -27.58 22.98
CA ARG A 74 10.11 -28.13 21.62
C ARG A 74 11.58 -28.30 21.22
N ALA A 75 11.82 -29.17 20.23
CA ALA A 75 13.16 -29.43 19.73
C ALA A 75 13.92 -28.15 19.33
N THR A 76 15.20 -28.07 19.71
CA THR A 76 16.08 -26.91 19.44
C THR A 76 16.13 -26.52 17.96
N SER A 77 15.98 -27.49 17.06
CA SER A 77 15.90 -27.25 15.61
C SER A 77 14.74 -26.32 15.21
N THR A 78 13.61 -26.38 15.92
CA THR A 78 12.44 -25.50 15.68
C THR A 78 12.80 -24.06 16.02
N VAL A 79 13.45 -23.83 17.16
CA VAL A 79 13.84 -22.50 17.62
C VAL A 79 14.89 -21.90 16.69
N VAL A 80 15.89 -22.70 16.29
CA VAL A 80 16.92 -22.28 15.33
C VAL A 80 16.30 -21.93 13.98
N GLY A 81 15.36 -22.74 13.48
CA GLY A 81 14.65 -22.45 12.23
C GLY A 81 13.86 -21.14 12.27
N LEU A 82 13.17 -20.86 13.38
CA LEU A 82 12.47 -19.59 13.58
C LEU A 82 13.43 -18.40 13.65
N ALA A 83 14.57 -18.54 14.34
CA ALA A 83 15.58 -17.50 14.44
C ALA A 83 16.20 -17.16 13.08
N VAL A 84 16.54 -18.17 12.27
CA VAL A 84 17.07 -17.97 10.92
C VAL A 84 16.04 -17.28 10.02
N LEU A 85 14.77 -17.64 10.12
CA LEU A 85 13.71 -16.99 9.34
C LEU A 85 13.54 -15.51 9.71
N ILE A 86 13.60 -15.16 11.01
CA ILE A 86 13.58 -13.76 11.47
C ILE A 86 14.79 -13.00 10.90
N ALA A 87 15.99 -13.60 10.96
CA ALA A 87 17.20 -12.97 10.43
C ALA A 87 17.09 -12.68 8.92
N ALA A 88 16.55 -13.61 8.14
CA ALA A 88 16.32 -13.43 6.70
C ALA A 88 15.34 -12.28 6.41
N ILE A 89 14.26 -12.17 7.18
CA ILE A 89 13.28 -11.07 7.07
C ILE A 89 13.95 -9.72 7.32
N ALA A 90 14.76 -9.61 8.39
CA ALA A 90 15.46 -8.38 8.73
C ALA A 90 16.44 -7.93 7.64
N LEU A 91 17.13 -8.88 6.98
CA LEU A 91 18.02 -8.58 5.85
C LEU A 91 17.25 -8.00 4.66
N VAL A 92 16.05 -8.51 4.38
CA VAL A 92 15.20 -8.00 3.31
C VAL A 92 14.73 -6.58 3.63
N GLU A 93 14.26 -6.33 4.86
CA GLU A 93 13.89 -4.97 5.30
C GLU A 93 15.05 -3.98 5.18
N ALA A 94 16.25 -4.39 5.62
CA ALA A 94 17.44 -3.57 5.50
C ALA A 94 17.79 -3.24 4.04
N ALA A 95 17.68 -4.21 3.13
CA ALA A 95 17.92 -3.99 1.70
C ALA A 95 16.90 -3.01 1.09
N VAL A 96 15.62 -3.12 1.44
CA VAL A 96 14.58 -2.19 1.00
C VAL A 96 14.84 -0.78 1.53
N GLY A 97 15.11 -0.63 2.83
CA GLY A 97 15.43 0.66 3.43
C GLY A 97 16.70 1.29 2.85
N LEU A 98 17.69 0.48 2.47
CA LEU A 98 18.89 0.97 1.79
C LEU A 98 18.57 1.46 0.37
N ALA A 99 17.72 0.76 -0.38
CA ALA A 99 17.28 1.18 -1.71
C ALA A 99 16.52 2.51 -1.68
N GLU A 100 15.63 2.71 -0.70
CA GLU A 100 14.91 3.97 -0.48
C GLU A 100 15.89 5.12 -0.17
N ARG A 101 16.86 4.87 0.71
CA ARG A 101 17.90 5.86 1.05
C ARG A 101 18.73 6.27 -0.17
N LEU A 102 19.13 5.31 -1.02
CA LEU A 102 19.88 5.58 -2.25
C LEU A 102 19.05 6.36 -3.29
N GLN A 103 17.73 6.20 -3.32
CA GLN A 103 16.86 7.05 -4.13
C GLN A 103 16.83 8.49 -3.62
N SER A 104 16.74 8.67 -2.29
CA SER A 104 16.75 9.98 -1.65
C SER A 104 18.05 10.75 -1.91
N SER A 105 19.21 10.08 -1.81
CA SER A 105 20.51 10.73 -2.08
C SER A 105 20.64 11.21 -3.53
N ARG A 106 20.14 10.43 -4.50
CA ARG A 106 20.14 10.81 -5.93
C ARG A 106 19.21 11.99 -6.25
N LEU A 107 18.08 12.10 -5.53
CA LEU A 107 17.17 13.24 -5.68
C LEU A 107 17.77 14.51 -5.05
N GLY A 108 18.53 14.37 -3.96
CA GLY A 108 19.24 15.48 -3.30
C GLY A 108 20.34 16.13 -4.16
N GLU A 109 21.05 15.35 -4.97
CA GLU A 109 22.09 15.86 -5.89
C GLU A 109 21.52 16.65 -7.10
N SER A 110 20.26 16.44 -7.47
CA SER A 110 19.61 17.19 -8.57
C SER A 110 19.09 18.58 -8.19
N LEU A 111 19.26 18.97 -6.93
CA LEU A 111 18.75 20.21 -6.35
C LEU A 111 19.85 21.27 -6.07
N ILE A 112 21.07 21.02 -6.55
CA ILE A 112 22.21 21.96 -6.51
C ILE A 112 22.68 22.24 -7.93
#